data_AF-A0A4R9PVC8-F1
#
_entry.id   AF-A0A4R9PVC8-F1
#
_cell.length_a   1.000
_cell.length_b   1.000
_cell.length_c   1.000
_cell.angle_alpha   90.00
_cell.angle_beta   90.00
_cell.angle_gamma   90.00
#
_symmetry.space_group_name_H-M   'P 1'
#
loop_
_entity.id
_entity.type
_entity.pdbx_description
1 polymer ?
#
loop_
_entity_poly.entity_id
_entity_poly.type
_entity_poly.pdbx_seq_one_letter_code
_entity_poly.pdbx_strand_id
1 'polypeptide(L)' 'MLDDDERRAWQEAHWLVKEFGADAQLYAAMKAEKAIEQKDFGRCARWKRVLDILAGGGPATLRRGAAAK' A
#
# COMPACT_ATOMS: atom_id res chain seq x y z
N MET A 1 0.26 16.79 3.47
CA MET A 1 1.67 16.56 3.11
C MET A 1 1.77 15.14 2.62
N LEU A 2 1.99 14.95 1.30
CA LEU A 2 2.09 13.62 0.70
C LEU A 2 3.14 12.74 1.41
N ASP A 3 4.16 13.35 2.00
CA ASP A 3 5.22 12.69 2.76
C ASP A 3 4.74 11.99 4.05
N ASP A 4 3.73 12.54 4.73
CA ASP A 4 3.22 11.93 5.98
C ASP A 4 2.36 10.70 5.67
N ASP A 5 1.54 10.77 4.61
CA ASP A 5 0.74 9.65 4.13
C ASP A 5 1.62 8.53 3.54
N GLU A 6 2.66 8.89 2.78
CA GLU A 6 3.65 7.95 2.27
C GLU A 6 4.36 7.23 3.43
N ARG A 7 4.84 7.99 4.44
CA ARG A 7 5.49 7.41 5.63
C ARG A 7 4.55 6.47 6.40
N ARG A 8 3.29 6.86 6.58
CA ARG A 8 2.29 6.01 7.23
C ARG A 8 2.03 4.74 6.43
N ALA A 9 1.95 4.83 5.10
CA ALA A 9 1.75 3.65 4.25
C ALA A 9 2.92 2.64 4.40
N TRP A 10 4.15 3.12 4.49
CA TRP A 10 5.32 2.26 4.76
C TRP A 10 5.26 1.61 6.15
N GLN A 11 4.89 2.36 7.18
CA GLN A 11 4.75 1.82 8.54
C GLN A 11 3.65 0.76 8.61
N GLU A 12 2.49 1.04 8.01
CA GLU A 12 1.36 0.10 7.94
C GLU A 12 1.73 -1.16 7.15
N ALA A 13 2.41 -1.03 6.00
CA ALA A 13 2.89 -2.18 5.24
C ALA A 13 3.86 -3.05 6.05
N HIS A 14 4.84 -2.42 6.72
CA HIS A 14 5.79 -3.15 7.57
C HIS A 14 5.10 -3.84 8.75
N TRP A 15 4.16 -3.16 9.39
CA TRP A 15 3.39 -3.74 10.49
C TRP A 15 2.54 -4.92 10.01
N LEU A 16 1.88 -4.81 8.87
CA LEU A 16 1.09 -5.89 8.29
C LEU A 16 1.93 -7.12 7.94
N VAL A 17 3.11 -6.94 7.35
CA VAL A 17 4.03 -8.05 7.06
C VAL A 17 4.47 -8.73 8.35
N LYS A 18 4.75 -7.97 9.40
CA LYS A 18 5.16 -8.52 10.69
C LYS A 18 4.04 -9.32 11.36
N GLU A 19 2.81 -8.83 11.29
CA GLU A 19 1.66 -9.42 11.99
C GLU A 19 1.03 -10.59 11.22
N PHE A 20 0.88 -10.43 9.89
CA PHE A 20 0.09 -11.33 9.05
C PHE A 20 0.91 -12.06 7.99
N GLY A 21 2.20 -11.74 7.81
CA GLY A 21 3.09 -12.42 6.87
C GLY A 21 2.52 -12.45 5.44
N ALA A 22 2.22 -13.65 4.94
CA ALA A 22 1.66 -13.87 3.61
C ALA A 22 0.27 -13.23 3.42
N ASP A 23 -0.50 -13.06 4.50
CA ASP A 23 -1.86 -12.50 4.46
C ASP A 23 -1.89 -10.97 4.51
N ALA A 24 -0.73 -10.31 4.61
CA ALA A 24 -0.63 -8.85 4.70
C ALA A 24 -1.35 -8.12 3.55
N GLN A 25 -1.26 -8.64 2.32
CA GLN A 25 -1.93 -8.07 1.16
C GLN A 25 -3.46 -8.19 1.25
N LEU A 26 -3.97 -9.33 1.73
CA LEU A 26 -5.40 -9.55 1.92
C LEU A 26 -5.97 -8.56 2.94
N TYR A 27 -5.29 -8.38 4.07
CA TYR A 27 -5.70 -7.41 5.09
C TYR A 27 -5.71 -5.98 4.56
N ALA A 28 -4.67 -5.57 3.81
CA ALA A 28 -4.64 -4.24 3.20
C ALA A 28 -5.81 -4.02 2.21
N ALA A 29 -6.15 -5.03 1.41
CA ALA A 29 -7.28 -4.97 0.49
C ALA A 29 -8.62 -4.81 1.22
N MET A 30 -8.87 -5.59 2.27
CA MET A 30 -10.09 -5.47 3.09
C MET A 30 -10.23 -4.07 3.72
N LYS A 31 -9.11 -3.47 4.15
CA LYS A 31 -9.12 -2.11 4.71
C LYS A 31 -9.41 -1.05 3.65
N ALA A 32 -8.94 -1.24 2.42
CA ALA A 32 -9.29 -0.38 1.29
C ALA A 32 -10.79 -0.46 0.97
N GLU A 33 -11.35 -1.67 0.87
CA GLU A 33 -12.78 -1.89 0.66
C GLU A 33 -13.61 -1.22 1.75
N LYS A 34 -13.23 -1.42 3.03
CA LYS A 34 -13.89 -0.79 4.17
C LYS A 34 -13.85 0.75 4.11
N ALA A 35 -12.80 1.34 3.54
CA ALA A 35 -12.72 2.78 3.35
C ALA A 35 -13.64 3.27 2.21
N ILE A 36 -13.78 2.49 1.13
CA ILE A 36 -14.73 2.76 0.03
C ILE A 36 -16.16 2.74 0.56
N GLU A 37 -16.53 1.73 1.36
CA GLU A 37 -17.86 1.64 2.00
C GLU A 37 -18.18 2.90 2.83
N GLN A 38 -17.18 3.44 3.52
CA GLN A 38 -17.30 4.65 4.34
C GLN A 38 -17.19 5.94 3.52
N LYS A 39 -16.97 5.85 2.20
CA LYS A 39 -16.69 7.00 1.31
C LYS A 39 -15.46 7.83 1.74
N ASP A 40 -14.54 7.21 2.49
CA ASP A 40 -13.26 7.82 2.89
C ASP A 40 -12.21 7.50 1.82
N PHE A 41 -12.26 8.27 0.73
CA PHE A 41 -11.34 8.08 -0.40
C PHE A 41 -9.90 8.43 -0.07
N GLY A 42 -9.65 9.30 0.93
CA GLY A 42 -8.29 9.59 1.40
C GLY A 42 -7.65 8.38 2.05
N ARG A 43 -8.41 7.69 2.93
CA ARG A 43 -7.98 6.43 3.54
C ARG A 43 -7.88 5.30 2.51
N CYS A 44 -8.80 5.25 1.54
CA CYS A 44 -8.69 4.30 0.42
C CYS A 44 -7.40 4.51 -0.38
N ALA A 45 -7.04 5.76 -0.69
CA ALA A 45 -5.80 6.07 -1.40
C ALA A 45 -4.54 5.65 -0.61
N ARG A 46 -4.56 5.80 0.72
CA ARG A 46 -3.49 5.29 1.58
C ARG A 46 -3.38 3.77 1.53
N TRP A 47 -4.49 3.04 1.66
CA TRP A 47 -4.47 1.57 1.59
C TRP A 47 -4.05 1.06 0.20
N LYS A 48 -4.40 1.79 -0.87
CA LYS A 48 -3.83 1.52 -2.20
C LYS A 48 -2.31 1.66 -2.20
N ARG A 49 -1.77 2.72 -1.57
CA ARG A 49 -0.30 2.89 -1.45
C ARG A 49 0.35 1.78 -0.63
N VAL A 50 -0.29 1.32 0.45
CA VAL A 50 0.16 0.15 1.24
C VAL A 50 0.23 -1.10 0.36
N LEU A 51 -0.81 -1.37 -0.44
CA LEU A 51 -0.82 -2.50 -1.38
C LEU A 51 0.31 -2.40 -2.42
N ASP A 52 0.56 -1.21 -2.97
CA ASP A 52 1.67 -1.00 -3.90
C ASP A 52 3.02 -1.33 -3.24
N ILE A 53 3.24 -0.90 -1.99
CA ILE A 53 4.46 -1.20 -1.23
C ILE A 53 4.59 -2.72 -1.00
N LEU A 54 3.52 -3.39 -0.57
CA LEU A 54 3.49 -4.83 -0.32
C LEU A 54 3.75 -5.65 -1.59
N ALA A 55 3.29 -5.17 -2.75
CA ALA A 55 3.57 -5.77 -4.05
C ALA A 55 5.03 -5.56 -4.54
N GLY A 56 5.89 -4.97 -3.71
CA GLY A 56 7.26 -4.61 -4.08
C GLY A 56 7.36 -3.32 -4.90
N GLY A 57 6.25 -2.58 -5.03
CA GLY A 57 6.12 -1.30 -5.70
C GLY A 57 6.68 -0.13 -4.89
N GLY A 58 7.97 -0.18 -4.57
CA GLY A 58 8.71 1.03 -4.21
C GLY A 58 8.84 1.96 -5.42
N PRO A 59 9.25 3.24 -5.24
CA PRO A 59 9.49 4.17 -6.35
C PRO A 59 10.46 3.63 -7.43
N ALA A 60 11.15 2.53 -7.17
CA ALA A 60 12.04 1.83 -8.09
C ALA A 60 11.35 0.94 -9.14
N THR A 61 10.11 0.45 -8.93
CA THR A 61 9.46 -0.44 -9.91
C THR A 61 8.96 0.29 -11.15
N LEU A 62 8.71 1.60 -11.07
CA LEU A 62 8.50 2.44 -12.25
C LEU A 62 9.74 2.53 -13.16
N ARG A 63 10.94 2.18 -12.69
CA ARG A 63 12.16 2.15 -13.52
C ARG A 63 12.49 0.77 -14.10
N ARG A 64 11.94 -0.32 -13.55
CA ARG A 64 12.27 -1.68 -14.02
C ARG A 64 11.46 -2.11 -15.26
N GLY A 65 10.37 -1.41 -15.58
CA GLY A 65 9.61 -1.61 -16.82
C GLY A 65 10.18 -0.90 -18.07
N ALA A 66 11.18 -0.03 -17.91
CA ALA A 66 11.74 0.77 -19.02
C ALA A 66 13.07 0.24 -19.57
N ALA A 67 13.66 -0.79 -18.96
CA ALA A 67 14.90 -1.43 -19.40
C ALA A 67 14.62 -2.85 -19.90
N ALA A 68 13.81 -2.95 -20.94
CA ALA A 68 13.64 -4.18 -21.73
C ALA A 68 13.32 -3.81 -23.18
N LYS A 69 14.28 -3.18 -23.86
CA LYS A 69 14.50 -3.25 -25.31
C LYS A 69 15.98 -3.10 -25.57
#